data_AF-A0AAV0P1M0-F1
#
_entry.id   AF-A0AAV0P1M0-F1
#
_cell.length_a   1.000
_cell.length_b   1.000
_cell.length_c   1.000
_cell.angle_alpha   90.00
_cell.angle_beta   90.00
_cell.angle_gamma   90.00
#
_symmetry.space_group_name_H-M   'P 1'
#
loop_
_entity.id
_entity.type
_entity.pdbx_description
1 polymer ?
#
loop_
_entity_poly.entity_id
_entity_poly.type
_entity_poly.pdbx_seq_one_letter_code
_entity_poly.pdbx_strand_id
1 'polypeptide(L)'
;MLTFASGNTLGVPLVDPLLVRGEQRSAESNLWLLPNPKLFGRRPLVVTPNANYSAFEIEEFLDGIGYPEGVYPYRTRIKPLVEEIDTVEPPPVPITCVIGTGVDTAEVLVFENGFGDDRRPDVVYGDGDGTVNLESLLALETLWSNQSVKVIRVSGISHTSVLTDETSIREIVGEISSVNSYALSEK
;
A
#
# COMPACT_ATOMS: atom_id res chain seq x y z
N MET A 1 -3.57 -4.47 5.80
CA MET A 1 -4.17 -5.61 6.56
C MET A 1 -3.63 -5.72 8.00
N LEU A 2 -2.31 -5.59 8.24
CA LEU A 2 -1.71 -5.66 9.60
C LEU A 2 -2.37 -4.71 10.60
N THR A 3 -2.54 -3.45 10.21
CA THR A 3 -3.21 -2.41 11.03
C THR A 3 -4.58 -2.87 11.54
N PHE A 4 -5.39 -3.50 10.68
CA PHE A 4 -6.72 -4.01 11.08
C PHE A 4 -6.62 -5.20 12.01
N ALA A 5 -5.72 -6.15 11.75
CA ALA A 5 -5.62 -7.38 12.52
C ALA A 5 -4.98 -7.17 13.90
N SER A 6 -3.86 -6.44 13.96
CA SER A 6 -2.99 -6.38 15.14
C SER A 6 -2.61 -4.97 15.58
N GLY A 7 -3.10 -3.92 14.89
CA GLY A 7 -2.73 -2.54 15.15
C GLY A 7 -1.30 -2.20 14.69
N ASN A 8 -1.03 -0.91 14.52
CA ASN A 8 0.29 -0.41 14.12
C ASN A 8 0.65 0.84 14.93
N THR A 9 1.77 0.84 15.64
CA THR A 9 2.17 2.00 16.46
C THR A 9 2.80 3.13 15.65
N LEU A 10 3.05 2.93 14.35
CA LEU A 10 3.72 3.90 13.47
C LEU A 10 5.06 4.39 14.06
N GLY A 11 5.77 3.51 14.76
CA GLY A 11 7.06 3.81 15.38
C GLY A 11 6.98 4.54 16.73
N VAL A 12 5.77 4.81 17.27
CA VAL A 12 5.64 5.37 18.62
C VAL A 12 6.09 4.33 19.65
N PRO A 13 7.14 4.61 20.45
CA PRO A 13 7.68 3.64 21.39
C PRO A 13 6.73 3.43 22.57
N LEU A 14 6.77 2.22 23.15
CA LEU A 14 6.06 1.86 24.39
C LEU A 14 4.51 1.93 24.31
N VAL A 15 3.95 2.01 23.10
CA VAL A 15 2.50 1.90 22.88
C VAL A 15 2.15 0.48 22.51
N ASP A 16 1.13 -0.10 23.16
CA ASP A 16 0.55 -1.35 22.74
C ASP A 16 -0.27 -1.13 21.46
N PRO A 17 0.06 -1.78 20.33
CA PRO A 17 -0.67 -1.62 19.08
C PRO A 17 -2.17 -1.98 19.20
N LEU A 18 -2.55 -2.89 20.10
CA LEU A 18 -3.94 -3.30 20.27
C LEU A 18 -4.81 -2.19 20.87
N LEU A 19 -4.21 -1.30 21.66
CA LEU A 19 -4.90 -0.13 22.23
C LEU A 19 -5.26 0.89 21.16
N VAL A 20 -4.41 1.07 20.15
CA VAL A 20 -4.67 2.02 19.05
C VAL A 20 -5.47 1.40 17.90
N ARG A 21 -5.54 0.06 17.81
CA ARG A 21 -6.25 -0.67 16.76
C ARG A 21 -7.71 -0.22 16.59
N GLY A 22 -8.40 0.08 17.68
CA GLY A 22 -9.80 0.54 17.63
C GLY A 22 -9.95 1.87 16.89
N GLU A 23 -9.09 2.83 17.19
CA GLU A 23 -9.02 4.12 16.48
C GLU A 23 -8.66 3.90 15.01
N GLN A 24 -7.64 3.08 14.74
CA GLN A 24 -7.19 2.83 13.38
C GLN A 24 -8.25 2.14 12.51
N ARG A 25 -9.02 1.22 13.09
CA ARG A 25 -10.17 0.59 12.42
C ARG A 25 -11.26 1.62 12.09
N SER A 26 -11.46 2.62 12.93
CA SER A 26 -12.48 3.67 12.72
C SER A 26 -12.13 4.67 11.62
N ALA A 27 -10.85 4.79 11.24
CA ALA A 27 -10.41 5.65 10.16
C ALA A 27 -10.73 5.00 8.79
N GLU A 28 -11.77 5.48 8.10
CA GLU A 28 -12.20 4.93 6.81
C GLU A 28 -11.10 4.97 5.73
N SER A 29 -10.12 5.87 5.84
CA SER A 29 -8.95 5.90 4.97
C SER A 29 -8.17 4.59 4.96
N ASN A 30 -8.11 3.87 6.09
CA ASN A 30 -7.44 2.58 6.15
C ASN A 30 -8.17 1.50 5.35
N LEU A 31 -9.51 1.57 5.24
CA LEU A 31 -10.27 0.63 4.40
C LEU A 31 -9.93 0.85 2.93
N TRP A 32 -9.79 2.11 2.50
CA TRP A 32 -9.41 2.45 1.13
C TRP A 32 -8.02 1.92 0.75
N LEU A 33 -7.08 1.90 1.70
CA LEU A 33 -5.71 1.40 1.49
C LEU A 33 -5.59 -0.13 1.53
N LEU A 34 -6.70 -0.88 1.54
CA LEU A 34 -6.65 -2.34 1.45
C LEU A 34 -6.21 -2.80 0.04
N PRO A 35 -5.51 -3.95 -0.06
CA PRO A 35 -4.95 -4.43 -1.32
C PRO A 35 -5.99 -4.58 -2.43
N ASN A 36 -5.63 -4.14 -3.64
CA ASN A 36 -6.50 -4.22 -4.81
C ASN A 36 -6.39 -5.61 -5.48
N PRO A 37 -7.51 -6.34 -5.72
CA PRO A 37 -7.50 -7.64 -6.37
C PRO A 37 -6.87 -7.68 -7.77
N LYS A 38 -6.96 -6.58 -8.53
CA LYS A 38 -6.39 -6.49 -9.88
C LYS A 38 -4.86 -6.41 -9.86
N LEU A 39 -4.28 -5.86 -8.80
CA LEU A 39 -2.83 -5.73 -8.64
C LEU A 39 -2.24 -6.97 -7.94
N PHE A 40 -2.83 -7.37 -6.82
CA PHE A 40 -2.28 -8.43 -5.99
C PHE A 40 -2.74 -9.83 -6.40
N GLY A 41 -3.75 -9.94 -7.27
CA GLY A 41 -4.30 -11.22 -7.72
C GLY A 41 -4.79 -12.10 -6.56
N ARG A 42 -4.67 -13.42 -6.73
CA ARG A 42 -5.09 -14.41 -5.72
C ARG A 42 -3.97 -14.83 -4.76
N ARG A 43 -2.84 -14.11 -4.75
CA ARG A 43 -1.72 -14.47 -3.87
C ARG A 43 -2.17 -14.31 -2.40
N PRO A 44 -1.81 -15.23 -1.49
CA PRO A 44 -2.13 -15.07 -0.08
C PRO A 44 -1.44 -13.83 0.50
N LEU A 45 -2.20 -13.00 1.20
CA LEU A 45 -1.71 -11.81 1.93
C LEU A 45 -1.80 -12.02 3.45
N VAL A 46 -2.72 -12.87 3.88
CA VAL A 46 -2.82 -13.35 5.26
C VAL A 46 -3.01 -14.86 5.25
N VAL A 47 -2.25 -15.57 6.07
CA VAL A 47 -2.26 -17.03 6.20
C VAL A 47 -2.58 -17.40 7.64
N THR A 48 -3.50 -18.34 7.82
CA THR A 48 -3.88 -18.94 9.11
C THR A 48 -3.92 -20.47 8.95
N PRO A 49 -3.98 -21.27 10.03
CA PRO A 49 -4.14 -22.72 9.93
C PRO A 49 -5.36 -23.17 9.15
N ASN A 50 -6.42 -22.36 9.16
CA ASN A 50 -7.74 -22.75 8.64
C ASN A 50 -8.12 -22.06 7.33
N ALA A 51 -7.45 -20.97 6.96
CA ALA A 51 -7.79 -20.15 5.82
C ALA A 51 -6.62 -19.28 5.34
N ASN A 52 -6.61 -19.01 4.02
CA ASN A 52 -5.76 -18.02 3.38
C ASN A 52 -6.64 -16.90 2.82
N TYR A 53 -6.25 -15.66 3.03
CA TYR A 53 -6.94 -14.47 2.54
C TYR A 53 -6.08 -13.78 1.49
N SER A 54 -6.60 -13.63 0.28
CA SER A 54 -6.03 -12.76 -0.74
C SER A 54 -6.74 -11.40 -0.76
N ALA A 55 -6.42 -10.56 -1.74
CA ALA A 55 -7.14 -9.31 -1.96
C ALA A 55 -8.62 -9.52 -2.34
N PHE A 56 -9.02 -10.73 -2.76
CA PHE A 56 -10.43 -11.06 -3.06
C PHE A 56 -11.27 -11.34 -1.80
N GLU A 57 -10.64 -11.78 -0.71
CA GLU A 57 -11.32 -12.21 0.51
C GLU A 57 -11.24 -11.16 1.63
N ILE A 58 -11.27 -9.86 1.26
CA ILE A 58 -11.15 -8.76 2.22
C ILE A 58 -12.36 -8.71 3.17
N GLU A 59 -13.57 -8.99 2.68
CA GLU A 59 -14.78 -9.01 3.50
C GLU A 59 -14.70 -10.12 4.56
N GLU A 60 -14.33 -11.33 4.14
CA GLU A 60 -14.13 -12.49 5.02
C GLU A 60 -12.97 -12.27 5.98
N PHE A 61 -11.90 -11.58 5.56
CA PHE A 61 -10.80 -11.19 6.42
C PHE A 61 -11.26 -10.24 7.53
N LEU A 62 -12.03 -9.19 7.19
CA LEU A 62 -12.53 -8.21 8.16
C LEU A 62 -13.46 -8.87 9.19
N ASP A 63 -14.36 -9.76 8.75
CA ASP A 63 -15.16 -10.58 9.65
C ASP A 63 -14.27 -11.50 10.52
N GLY A 64 -13.31 -12.19 9.89
CA GLY A 64 -12.44 -13.16 10.55
C GLY A 64 -11.58 -12.58 11.69
N ILE A 65 -11.15 -11.32 11.58
CA ILE A 65 -10.39 -10.62 12.63
C ILE A 65 -11.29 -9.99 13.72
N GLY A 66 -12.59 -10.30 13.71
CA GLY A 66 -13.57 -9.71 14.62
C GLY A 66 -13.77 -8.22 14.38
N TYR A 67 -13.93 -7.82 13.11
CA TYR A 67 -14.31 -6.45 12.72
C TYR A 67 -15.42 -6.43 11.66
N PRO A 68 -16.60 -7.01 11.95
CA PRO A 68 -17.70 -7.07 11.01
C PRO A 68 -18.25 -5.68 10.62
N GLU A 69 -18.07 -4.67 11.47
CA GLU A 69 -18.49 -3.30 11.18
C GLU A 69 -17.74 -2.69 9.99
N GLY A 70 -16.55 -3.19 9.68
CA GLY A 70 -15.76 -2.78 8.51
C GLY A 70 -16.26 -3.35 7.17
N VAL A 71 -17.04 -4.43 7.19
CA VAL A 71 -17.46 -5.15 5.97
C VAL A 71 -18.42 -4.31 5.14
N TYR A 72 -19.47 -3.75 5.77
CA TYR A 72 -20.46 -2.93 5.07
C TYR A 72 -19.85 -1.71 4.37
N PRO A 73 -19.04 -0.85 5.02
CA PRO A 73 -18.42 0.29 4.35
C PRO A 73 -17.40 -0.14 3.28
N TYR A 74 -16.63 -1.21 3.50
CA TYR A 74 -15.74 -1.74 2.48
C TYR A 74 -16.53 -2.15 1.22
N ARG A 75 -17.56 -2.99 1.38
CA ARG A 75 -18.37 -3.50 0.28
C ARG A 75 -19.08 -2.40 -0.50
N THR A 76 -19.64 -1.41 0.20
CA THR A 76 -20.51 -0.40 -0.42
C THR A 76 -19.77 0.83 -0.94
N ARG A 77 -18.56 1.12 -0.44
CA ARG A 77 -17.81 2.33 -0.79
C ARG A 77 -16.46 2.05 -1.41
N ILE A 78 -15.68 1.13 -0.84
CA ILE A 78 -14.29 0.92 -1.25
C ILE A 78 -14.18 -0.06 -2.40
N LYS A 79 -14.83 -1.23 -2.28
CA LYS A 79 -14.78 -2.30 -3.29
C LYS A 79 -15.13 -1.81 -4.70
N PRO A 80 -16.20 -1.02 -4.91
CA PRO A 80 -16.52 -0.49 -6.24
C PRO A 80 -15.41 0.42 -6.79
N LEU A 81 -14.81 1.28 -5.95
CA LEU A 81 -13.74 2.19 -6.37
C LEU A 81 -12.47 1.45 -6.80
N VAL A 82 -12.09 0.40 -6.06
CA VAL A 82 -10.87 -0.36 -6.38
C VAL A 82 -11.07 -1.31 -7.56
N GLU A 83 -12.28 -1.84 -7.75
CA GLU A 83 -12.62 -2.66 -8.91
C GLU A 83 -12.62 -1.85 -10.21
N GLU A 84 -12.86 -0.53 -10.16
CA GLU A 84 -12.85 0.35 -11.33
C GLU A 84 -11.48 0.96 -11.65
N ILE A 85 -10.41 0.58 -10.94
CA ILE A 85 -9.08 1.25 -11.04
C ILE A 85 -8.48 1.26 -12.45
N ASP A 86 -8.74 0.25 -13.27
CA ASP A 86 -8.26 0.12 -14.66
C ASP A 86 -9.17 0.82 -15.69
N THR A 87 -10.32 1.34 -15.25
CA THR A 87 -11.21 2.17 -16.06
C THR A 87 -10.91 3.66 -15.92
N VAL A 88 -10.03 4.01 -14.97
CA VAL A 88 -9.58 5.39 -14.76
C VAL A 88 -8.60 5.77 -15.86
N GLU A 89 -9.05 6.61 -16.78
CA GLU A 89 -8.20 7.21 -17.81
C GLU A 89 -7.03 7.96 -17.15
N PRO A 90 -5.79 7.79 -17.65
CA PRO A 90 -4.64 8.51 -17.13
C PRO A 90 -4.84 10.02 -17.32
N PRO A 91 -4.32 10.85 -16.39
CA PRO A 91 -4.32 12.30 -16.57
C PRO A 91 -3.59 12.69 -17.87
N PRO A 92 -4.11 13.64 -18.69
CA PRO A 92 -3.56 13.98 -20.01
C PRO A 92 -2.30 14.87 -19.91
N VAL A 93 -1.37 14.50 -19.02
CA VAL A 93 -0.10 15.18 -18.75
C VAL A 93 0.99 14.13 -18.52
N PRO A 94 2.26 14.40 -18.86
CA PRO A 94 3.35 13.50 -18.52
C PRO A 94 3.43 13.26 -17.02
N ILE A 95 3.57 12.01 -16.61
CA ILE A 95 3.68 11.62 -15.20
C ILE A 95 5.08 11.07 -14.94
N THR A 96 5.70 11.57 -13.87
CA THR A 96 6.90 10.99 -13.29
C THR A 96 6.62 10.56 -11.85
N CYS A 97 6.80 9.28 -11.55
CA CYS A 97 6.69 8.72 -10.22
C CYS A 97 8.08 8.55 -9.63
N VAL A 98 8.34 9.17 -8.47
CA VAL A 98 9.57 8.96 -7.70
C VAL A 98 9.22 8.10 -6.50
N ILE A 99 9.85 6.93 -6.38
CA ILE A 99 9.50 5.92 -5.37
C ILE A 99 10.73 5.42 -4.62
N GLY A 100 10.55 5.08 -3.34
CA GLY A 100 11.53 4.32 -2.56
C GLY A 100 11.47 2.82 -2.89
N THR A 101 12.61 2.14 -2.86
CA THR A 101 12.73 0.70 -3.10
C THR A 101 13.84 0.10 -2.24
N GLY A 102 13.89 -1.22 -2.10
CA GLY A 102 14.91 -1.95 -1.37
C GLY A 102 14.77 -1.89 0.14
N VAL A 103 13.59 -1.56 0.66
CA VAL A 103 13.29 -1.52 2.10
C VAL A 103 12.29 -2.62 2.44
N ASP A 104 12.63 -3.45 3.44
CA ASP A 104 11.79 -4.56 3.89
C ASP A 104 10.35 -4.11 4.17
N THR A 105 9.42 -4.59 3.36
CA THR A 105 8.00 -4.21 3.40
C THR A 105 7.13 -5.44 3.59
N ALA A 106 6.14 -5.35 4.48
CA ALA A 106 5.28 -6.48 4.82
C ALA A 106 4.47 -6.97 3.61
N GLU A 107 4.67 -8.22 3.19
CA GLU A 107 4.01 -8.83 2.03
C GLU A 107 2.93 -9.84 2.44
N VAL A 108 3.24 -10.67 3.45
CA VAL A 108 2.34 -11.72 3.95
C VAL A 108 2.38 -11.74 5.47
N LEU A 109 1.20 -11.84 6.08
CA LEU A 109 1.04 -12.00 7.53
C LEU A 109 0.70 -13.46 7.84
N VAL A 110 1.45 -14.09 8.72
CA VAL A 110 1.24 -15.47 9.14
C VAL A 110 0.75 -15.49 10.59
N PHE A 111 -0.50 -15.88 10.78
CA PHE A 111 -1.11 -16.07 12.10
C PHE A 111 -1.12 -17.56 12.42
N GLU A 112 -0.03 -18.10 12.97
CA GLU A 112 0.15 -19.54 13.21
C GLU A 112 -0.94 -20.17 14.08
N ASN A 113 -1.60 -19.39 14.94
CA ASN A 113 -2.66 -19.87 15.84
C ASN A 113 -4.04 -19.30 15.49
N GLY A 114 -4.17 -18.68 14.32
CA GLY A 114 -5.39 -17.98 13.91
C GLY A 114 -5.51 -16.58 14.52
N PHE A 115 -6.68 -15.96 14.35
CA PHE A 115 -6.97 -14.64 14.88
C PHE A 115 -7.45 -14.73 16.33
N GLY A 116 -7.05 -13.78 17.19
CA GLY A 116 -7.61 -13.62 18.54
C GLY A 116 -6.69 -13.94 19.72
N ASP A 117 -5.50 -14.50 19.49
CA ASP A 117 -4.55 -14.85 20.58
C ASP A 117 -3.76 -13.64 21.14
N ASP A 118 -4.14 -12.40 20.80
CA ASP A 118 -3.39 -11.15 21.06
C ASP A 118 -1.91 -11.17 20.62
N ARG A 119 -1.49 -12.23 19.92
CA ARG A 119 -0.15 -12.38 19.34
C ARG A 119 -0.08 -11.64 18.03
N ARG A 120 1.07 -10.98 17.82
CA ARG A 120 1.41 -10.42 16.50
C ARG A 120 1.65 -11.57 15.51
N PRO A 121 1.27 -11.38 14.24
CA PRO A 121 1.64 -12.33 13.20
C PRO A 121 3.13 -12.27 12.95
N ASP A 122 3.68 -13.39 12.46
CA ASP A 122 4.96 -13.35 11.77
C ASP A 122 4.75 -12.65 10.42
N VAL A 123 5.76 -11.86 10.02
CA VAL A 123 5.69 -11.06 8.80
C VAL A 123 6.72 -11.58 7.82
N VAL A 124 6.27 -11.97 6.64
CA VAL A 124 7.15 -12.19 5.49
C VAL A 124 7.32 -10.87 4.77
N TYR A 125 8.57 -10.47 4.61
CA TYR A 125 8.94 -9.21 3.96
C TYR A 125 9.30 -9.43 2.50
N GLY A 126 9.00 -8.43 1.68
CA GLY A 126 9.51 -8.29 0.32
C GLY A 126 9.93 -6.85 0.05
N ASP A 127 10.05 -6.52 -1.23
CA ASP A 127 10.54 -5.22 -1.66
C ASP A 127 9.45 -4.13 -1.58
N GLY A 128 9.88 -2.90 -1.31
CA GLY A 128 9.05 -1.71 -1.21
C GLY A 128 9.79 -0.56 -0.52
N ASP A 129 9.04 0.37 0.07
CA ASP A 129 9.57 1.53 0.79
C ASP A 129 9.43 1.39 2.33
N GLY A 130 9.14 0.19 2.83
CA GLY A 130 8.88 -0.11 4.23
C GLY A 130 7.42 0.11 4.66
N THR A 131 6.57 0.70 3.81
CA THR A 131 5.12 0.85 4.02
C THR A 131 4.31 0.32 2.85
N VAL A 132 4.66 0.73 1.63
CA VAL A 132 3.99 0.41 0.38
C VAL A 132 4.81 -0.64 -0.38
N ASN A 133 4.18 -1.76 -0.71
CA ASN A 133 4.80 -2.84 -1.46
C ASN A 133 5.20 -2.39 -2.86
N LEU A 134 6.30 -2.95 -3.40
CA LEU A 134 6.77 -2.62 -4.75
C LEU A 134 5.68 -2.84 -5.81
N GLU A 135 4.87 -3.90 -5.68
CA GLU A 135 3.73 -4.17 -6.56
C GLU A 135 2.79 -2.95 -6.67
N SER A 136 2.48 -2.31 -5.54
CA SER A 136 1.63 -1.13 -5.53
C SER A 136 2.35 0.12 -6.03
N LEU A 137 3.65 0.27 -5.74
CA LEU A 137 4.45 1.42 -6.20
C LEU A 137 4.61 1.43 -7.73
N LEU A 138 4.58 0.26 -8.37
CA LEU A 138 4.71 0.09 -9.82
C LEU A 138 3.39 -0.08 -10.56
N ALA A 139 2.26 -0.05 -9.85
CA ALA A 139 0.93 -0.31 -10.42
C ALA A 139 0.63 0.55 -11.66
N LEU A 140 1.04 1.82 -11.66
CA LEU A 140 0.79 2.75 -12.76
C LEU A 140 1.51 2.39 -14.06
N GLU A 141 2.67 1.72 -14.00
CA GLU A 141 3.35 1.23 -15.21
C GLU A 141 2.48 0.23 -15.98
N THR A 142 1.64 -0.52 -15.25
CA THR A 142 0.72 -1.52 -15.84
C THR A 142 -0.64 -0.90 -16.17
N LEU A 143 -1.23 -0.17 -15.22
CA LEU A 143 -2.58 0.40 -15.36
C LEU A 143 -2.65 1.46 -16.47
N TRP A 144 -1.61 2.25 -16.65
CA TRP A 144 -1.56 3.35 -17.63
C TRP A 144 -0.64 3.04 -18.81
N SER A 145 -0.62 1.78 -19.27
CA SER A 145 0.24 1.32 -20.38
C SER A 145 0.02 2.07 -21.70
N ASN A 146 -1.10 2.79 -21.85
CA ASN A 146 -1.40 3.67 -22.99
C ASN A 146 -0.77 5.06 -22.90
N GLN A 147 -0.12 5.40 -21.77
CA GLN A 147 0.56 6.66 -21.52
C GLN A 147 1.99 6.42 -21.04
N SER A 148 2.92 7.31 -21.42
CA SER A 148 4.29 7.26 -20.88
C SER A 148 4.28 7.67 -19.40
N VAL A 149 4.47 6.70 -18.50
CA VAL A 149 4.76 6.92 -17.08
C VAL A 149 6.26 6.71 -16.85
N LYS A 150 6.97 7.75 -16.42
CA LYS A 150 8.38 7.63 -16.02
C LYS A 150 8.43 7.21 -14.55
N VAL A 151 9.19 6.17 -14.22
CA VAL A 151 9.41 5.76 -12.83
C VAL A 151 10.88 5.89 -12.45
N ILE A 152 11.15 6.64 -11.39
CA ILE A 152 12.46 6.82 -10.79
C ILE A 152 12.48 6.07 -9.47
N ARG A 153 13.30 5.03 -9.42
CA ARG A 153 13.46 4.17 -8.25
C ARG A 153 14.68 4.64 -7.47
N VAL A 154 14.47 5.05 -6.23
CA VAL A 154 15.56 5.46 -5.32
C VAL A 154 15.76 4.34 -4.29
N SER A 155 16.92 3.68 -4.37
CA SER A 155 17.22 2.50 -3.55
C SER A 155 17.56 2.87 -2.10
N GLY A 156 17.06 2.08 -1.15
CA GLY A 156 17.27 2.26 0.29
C GLY A 156 16.44 3.38 0.91
N ILE A 157 15.49 3.96 0.17
CA ILE A 157 14.65 5.07 0.63
C ILE A 157 13.35 4.54 1.21
N SER A 158 13.09 4.89 2.47
CA SER A 158 11.84 4.58 3.14
C SER A 158 10.71 5.52 2.73
N HIS A 159 9.49 5.10 3.00
CA HIS A 159 8.24 5.80 2.72
C HIS A 159 8.26 7.27 3.13
N THR A 160 8.76 7.57 4.33
CA THR A 160 8.81 8.95 4.86
C THR A 160 10.05 9.70 4.40
N SER A 161 11.16 9.00 4.16
CA SER A 161 12.42 9.62 3.75
C SER A 161 12.45 10.05 2.28
N VAL A 162 11.51 9.59 1.45
CA VAL A 162 11.41 10.02 0.04
C VAL A 162 11.30 11.54 -0.13
N LEU A 163 10.79 12.24 0.88
CA LEU A 163 10.64 13.70 0.88
C LEU A 163 11.76 14.45 1.61
N THR A 164 12.70 13.76 2.25
CA THR A 164 13.73 14.38 3.11
C THR A 164 15.15 13.91 2.80
N ASP A 165 15.33 12.75 2.19
CA ASP A 165 16.64 12.23 1.79
C ASP A 165 17.23 13.05 0.64
N GLU A 166 18.52 13.37 0.75
CA GLU A 166 19.21 14.23 -0.22
C GLU A 166 19.28 13.62 -1.63
N THR A 167 19.36 12.29 -1.73
CA THR A 167 19.38 11.59 -3.02
C THR A 167 18.00 11.67 -3.66
N SER A 168 16.94 11.38 -2.90
CA SER A 168 15.57 11.48 -3.40
C SER A 168 15.20 12.92 -3.81
N ILE A 169 15.54 13.91 -2.99
CA ILE A 169 15.31 15.33 -3.31
C ILE A 169 16.05 15.72 -4.58
N ARG A 170 17.28 15.24 -4.79
CA ARG A 170 18.06 15.54 -6.00
C ARG A 170 17.41 14.99 -7.26
N GLU A 171 16.88 13.76 -7.20
CA GLU A 171 16.10 13.20 -8.31
C GLU A 171 14.87 14.06 -8.61
N ILE A 172 14.08 14.41 -7.58
CA ILE A 172 12.88 15.25 -7.73
C ILE A 172 13.21 16.61 -8.36
N VAL A 173 14.24 17.31 -7.84
CA VAL A 173 14.68 18.62 -8.36
C VAL A 173 15.25 18.49 -9.78
N GLY A 174 15.96 17.41 -10.06
CA GLY A 174 16.48 17.10 -11.40
C GLY A 174 15.35 16.95 -12.41
N GLU A 175 14.30 16.22 -12.07
CA GLU A 175 13.12 16.05 -12.93
C GLU A 175 12.37 17.36 -13.15
N ILE A 176 12.12 18.14 -12.10
CA ILE A 176 11.48 19.45 -12.23
C ILE A 176 12.30 20.36 -13.17
N SER A 177 13.62 20.36 -13.02
CA SER A 177 14.52 21.16 -13.85
C SER A 177 14.52 20.70 -15.31
N SER A 178 14.49 19.39 -15.53
CA SER A 178 14.38 18.76 -16.85
C SER A 178 13.08 19.20 -17.55
N VAL A 179 11.93 19.01 -16.89
CA VAL A 179 10.61 19.40 -17.41
C VAL A 179 10.54 20.89 -17.75
N ASN A 180 11.06 21.76 -16.86
CA ASN A 180 11.08 23.19 -17.11
C ASN A 180 11.96 23.58 -18.30
N SER A 181 13.05 22.86 -18.53
CA SER A 181 13.95 23.13 -19.67
C SER A 181 13.28 22.77 -21.01
N TYR A 182 12.57 21.64 -21.06
CA TYR A 182 11.78 21.26 -22.25
C TYR A 182 10.70 22.31 -22.56
N ALA A 183 9.94 22.74 -21.56
CA ALA A 183 8.88 23.75 -21.73
C ALA A 183 9.39 25.11 -22.23
N LEU A 184 10.65 25.47 -21.95
CA LEU A 184 11.27 26.69 -22.45
C LEU A 184 11.81 26.54 -23.88
N SER A 185 12.11 25.32 -24.33
CA SER A 185 12.63 25.04 -25.67
C SER A 185 11.53 24.89 -26.75
N GLU A 186 10.29 24.67 -26.36
CA GLU A 186 9.12 24.55 -27.26
C GLU A 186 8.40 25.88 -27.52
N LYS A 187 8.91 27.00 -26.99
CA LYS A 187 8.45 28.37 -27.29
C LYS A 187 9.34 29.05 -28.31
#